data_AF-A0A8T3ZC62-F1
#
_entry.id   AF-A0A8T3ZC62-F1
#
_cell.length_a   1.000
_cell.length_b   1.000
_cell.length_c   1.000
_cell.angle_alpha   90.00
_cell.angle_beta   90.00
_cell.angle_gamma   90.00
#
_symmetry.space_group_name_H-M   'P 1'
#
loop_
_entity.id
_entity.type
_entity.pdbx_description
1 polymer ?
#
loop_
_entity_poly.entity_id
_entity_poly.type
_entity_poly.pdbx_seq_one_letter_code
_entity_poly.pdbx_strand_id
1 'polypeptide(L)'
;MGFEITVSRNLPLTSIGDLDEAARIFLAQIGYLRSEGDGGTALRLFDCFLKRPDKAWTVEDIAVTVKASKPTVYRYIARLRDIDLVEEAPVETKKGRGRGYRVRYGSLAKAWNFVEANVEVAMENYRKSVEHIEALAERERRK
;
A
#
# COMPACT_ATOMS: atom_id res chain seq x y z
N MET A 1 4.80 -11.89 -3.62
CA MET A 1 3.58 -11.73 -2.80
C MET A 1 2.68 -10.80 -3.61
N GLY A 2 1.40 -11.14 -3.75
CA GLY A 2 0.50 -10.48 -4.70
C GLY A 2 -0.03 -9.14 -4.14
N PHE A 3 -0.60 -8.34 -5.04
CA PHE A 3 -1.38 -7.16 -4.69
C PHE A 3 -2.55 -7.54 -3.77
N GLU A 4 -2.63 -6.93 -2.58
CA GLU A 4 -3.71 -7.16 -1.61
C GLU A 4 -4.17 -5.82 -1.02
N ILE A 5 -5.46 -5.49 -1.21
CA ILE A 5 -6.11 -4.32 -0.64
C ILE A 5 -7.49 -4.69 -0.10
N THR A 6 -7.90 -4.06 0.99
CA THR A 6 -9.28 -4.17 1.48
C THR A 6 -10.16 -3.11 0.82
N VAL A 7 -11.22 -3.55 0.14
CA VAL A 7 -12.28 -2.66 -0.36
C VAL A 7 -13.40 -2.66 0.67
N SER A 8 -13.59 -1.54 1.37
CA SER A 8 -14.63 -1.37 2.39
C SER A 8 -15.47 -0.13 2.10
N ARG A 9 -16.74 -0.15 2.50
CA ARG A 9 -17.59 1.05 2.44
C ARG A 9 -17.07 2.06 3.47
N ASN A 10 -16.58 3.18 3.00
CA ASN A 10 -16.06 4.26 3.82
C ASN A 10 -16.68 5.62 3.45
N LEU A 11 -16.55 6.58 4.36
CA LEU A 11 -16.79 7.99 4.05
C LEU A 11 -15.45 8.63 3.65
N PRO A 12 -15.44 9.56 2.68
CA PRO A 12 -14.24 10.34 2.38
C PRO A 12 -13.70 11.05 3.62
N LEU A 13 -12.38 11.05 3.79
CA LEU A 13 -11.72 11.64 4.97
C LEU A 13 -11.56 13.18 4.87
N THR A 14 -12.32 13.84 4.00
CA THR A 14 -12.17 15.27 3.67
C THR A 14 -12.51 16.21 4.83
N SER A 15 -13.26 15.74 5.83
CA SER A 15 -13.56 16.50 7.05
C SER A 15 -12.47 16.44 8.12
N ILE A 16 -11.45 15.59 7.95
CA ILE A 16 -10.38 15.39 8.94
C ILE A 16 -9.26 16.40 8.66
N GLY A 17 -9.00 17.28 9.63
CA GLY A 17 -7.97 18.32 9.53
C GLY A 17 -6.57 17.87 9.98
N ASP A 18 -6.48 16.76 10.72
CA ASP A 18 -5.21 16.22 11.21
C ASP A 18 -4.63 15.16 10.25
N LEU A 19 -3.37 15.36 9.83
CA LEU A 19 -2.72 14.50 8.85
C LEU A 19 -2.48 13.08 9.39
N ASP A 20 -2.04 12.97 10.65
CA ASP A 20 -1.68 11.69 11.25
C ASP A 20 -2.94 10.83 11.49
N GLU A 21 -4.05 11.47 11.88
CA GLU A 21 -5.38 10.86 11.97
C GLU A 21 -5.88 10.39 10.60
N ALA A 22 -5.85 11.27 9.59
CA ALA A 22 -6.28 10.91 8.24
C ALA A 22 -5.45 9.75 7.66
N ALA A 23 -4.13 9.78 7.83
CA ALA A 23 -3.23 8.72 7.39
C ALA A 23 -3.52 7.40 8.10
N ARG A 24 -3.72 7.43 9.42
CA ARG A 24 -4.04 6.23 10.21
C ARG A 24 -5.34 5.59 9.76
N ILE A 25 -6.40 6.39 9.58
CA ILE A 25 -7.70 5.88 9.14
C ILE A 25 -7.59 5.32 7.72
N PHE A 26 -6.95 6.05 6.80
CA PHE A 26 -6.74 5.59 5.42
C PHE A 26 -5.99 4.25 5.38
N LEU A 27 -4.87 4.13 6.08
CA LEU A 27 -4.08 2.90 6.10
C LEU A 27 -4.83 1.72 6.73
N ALA A 28 -5.73 1.98 7.69
CA ALA A 28 -6.62 0.95 8.22
C ALA A 28 -7.68 0.53 7.18
N GLN A 29 -8.31 1.49 6.49
CA GLN A 29 -9.35 1.24 5.49
C GLN A 29 -8.86 0.38 4.32
N ILE A 30 -7.63 0.61 3.85
CA ILE A 30 -7.02 -0.17 2.75
C ILE A 30 -6.45 -1.51 3.22
N GLY A 31 -6.54 -1.83 4.53
CA GLY A 31 -6.03 -3.08 5.11
C GLY A 31 -4.52 -3.12 5.36
N TYR A 32 -3.82 -1.98 5.25
CA TYR A 32 -2.39 -1.91 5.57
C TYR A 32 -2.13 -2.07 7.07
N LEU A 33 -2.86 -1.33 7.91
CA LEU A 33 -2.83 -1.54 9.35
C LEU A 33 -3.79 -2.68 9.72
N ARG A 34 -3.26 -3.77 10.29
CA ARG A 34 -4.09 -4.84 10.87
C ARG A 34 -4.36 -4.50 12.34
N SER A 35 -5.52 -4.92 12.85
CA SER A 35 -5.92 -4.75 14.25
C SER A 35 -4.95 -5.41 15.25
N GLU A 36 -4.17 -6.40 14.80
CA GLU A 36 -3.22 -7.14 15.63
C GLU A 36 -1.77 -6.73 15.27
N GLY A 37 -1.15 -5.90 16.10
CA GLY A 37 0.28 -5.54 15.99
C GLY A 37 0.63 -4.09 16.39
N ASP A 38 1.92 -3.77 16.34
CA ASP A 38 2.46 -2.41 16.54
C ASP A 38 2.15 -1.52 15.32
N GLY A 39 0.87 -1.15 15.18
CA GLY A 39 0.40 -0.18 14.17
C GLY A 39 1.11 1.16 14.25
N GLY A 40 1.72 1.48 15.40
CA GLY A 40 2.55 2.67 15.59
C GLY A 40 3.81 2.66 14.73
N THR A 41 4.51 1.53 14.61
CA THR A 41 5.69 1.43 13.74
C THR A 41 5.33 1.58 12.25
N ALA A 42 4.25 0.96 11.82
CA ALA A 42 3.78 1.05 10.43
C ALA A 42 3.35 2.48 10.05
N LEU A 43 2.65 3.17 10.96
CA LEU A 43 2.27 4.57 10.77
C LEU A 43 3.50 5.49 10.70
N ARG A 44 4.42 5.38 11.66
CA ARG A 44 5.68 6.17 11.65
C ARG A 44 6.51 5.93 10.40
N LEU A 45 6.50 4.71 9.86
CA LEU A 45 7.18 4.38 8.60
C LEU A 45 6.50 5.06 7.42
N PHE A 46 5.18 5.06 7.37
CA PHE A 46 4.43 5.75 6.34
C PHE A 46 4.65 7.27 6.41
N ASP A 47 4.77 7.84 7.60
CA ASP A 47 5.07 9.26 7.80
C ASP A 47 6.40 9.69 7.17
N CYS A 48 7.42 8.81 7.16
CA CYS A 48 8.69 9.07 6.46
C CYS A 48 8.45 9.36 4.97
N PHE A 49 7.53 8.62 4.34
CA PHE A 49 7.16 8.79 2.94
C PHE A 49 6.24 9.98 2.72
N LEU A 50 5.24 10.20 3.58
CA LEU A 50 4.30 11.33 3.44
C LEU A 50 4.99 12.68 3.57
N LYS A 51 5.87 12.83 4.57
CA LYS A 51 6.55 14.11 4.84
C LYS A 51 7.59 14.44 3.78
N ARG A 52 8.12 13.44 3.07
CA ARG A 52 9.15 13.57 2.03
C ARG A 52 8.91 12.55 0.90
N PRO A 53 7.89 12.77 0.06
CA PRO A 53 7.49 11.80 -0.94
C PRO A 53 8.49 11.69 -2.10
N ASP A 54 9.23 12.76 -2.37
CA ASP A 54 10.31 12.86 -3.36
C ASP A 54 11.59 12.12 -2.95
N LYS A 55 11.83 12.02 -1.63
CA LYS A 55 13.05 11.45 -1.07
C LYS A 55 13.00 9.92 -1.12
N ALA A 56 14.06 9.33 -1.67
CA ALA A 56 14.31 7.91 -1.55
C ALA A 56 15.01 7.58 -0.22
N TRP A 57 14.34 6.80 0.62
CA TRP A 57 14.78 6.39 1.95
C TRP A 57 15.42 5.00 1.93
N THR A 58 16.56 4.82 2.57
CA THR A 58 17.11 3.48 2.78
C THR A 58 16.37 2.74 3.89
N VAL A 59 16.43 1.41 3.90
CA VAL A 59 15.88 0.58 4.98
C VAL A 59 16.56 0.93 6.31
N GLU A 60 17.86 1.20 6.28
CA GLU A 60 18.65 1.67 7.40
C GLU A 60 18.11 2.98 7.99
N ASP A 61 17.89 4.00 7.15
CA ASP A 61 17.41 5.31 7.59
C ASP A 61 16.02 5.20 8.23
N ILE A 62 15.14 4.41 7.63
CA ILE A 62 13.79 4.17 8.16
C ILE A 62 13.88 3.43 9.49
N ALA A 63 14.69 2.37 9.59
CA ALA A 63 14.87 1.58 10.81
C ALA A 63 15.31 2.45 12.00
N VAL A 64 16.26 3.36 11.79
CA VAL A 64 16.69 4.33 12.79
C VAL A 64 15.56 5.31 13.15
N THR A 65 14.86 5.84 12.15
CA THR A 65 13.79 6.84 12.34
C THR A 65 12.62 6.27 13.13
N VAL A 66 12.16 5.07 12.79
CA VAL A 66 10.96 4.47 13.41
C VAL A 66 11.28 3.60 14.62
N LYS A 67 12.58 3.44 14.95
CA LYS A 67 13.12 2.60 16.02
C LYS A 67 12.67 1.14 15.92
N ALA A 68 12.79 0.56 14.73
CA ALA A 68 12.43 -0.83 14.46
C ALA A 68 13.58 -1.59 13.81
N SER A 69 13.52 -2.93 13.85
CA SER A 69 14.51 -3.76 13.17
C SER A 69 14.38 -3.68 11.65
N LYS A 70 15.49 -3.81 10.92
CA LYS A 70 15.47 -3.82 9.44
C LYS A 70 14.50 -4.86 8.85
N PRO A 71 14.39 -6.10 9.38
CA PRO A 71 13.40 -7.06 8.89
C PRO A 71 11.95 -6.57 9.05
N THR A 72 11.65 -5.87 10.16
CA THR A 72 10.33 -5.28 10.39
C THR A 72 10.01 -4.19 9.38
N VAL A 73 10.97 -3.28 9.14
CA VAL A 73 10.85 -2.24 8.12
C VAL A 73 10.66 -2.84 6.73
N TYR A 74 11.47 -3.85 6.36
CA TYR A 74 11.38 -4.50 5.06
C TYR A 74 10.00 -5.12 4.83
N ARG A 75 9.42 -5.77 5.84
CA ARG A 75 8.06 -6.33 5.76
C ARG A 75 7.01 -5.25 5.49
N TYR A 76 7.10 -4.10 6.16
CA TYR A 76 6.17 -2.99 5.97
C TYR A 76 6.32 -2.30 4.61
N ILE A 77 7.56 -2.13 4.13
CA ILE A 77 7.85 -1.60 2.80
C ILE A 77 7.36 -2.57 1.71
N ALA A 78 7.60 -3.87 1.88
CA ALA A 78 7.15 -4.87 0.92
C ALA A 78 5.64 -4.79 0.71
N ARG A 79 4.85 -4.68 1.79
CA ARG A 79 3.40 -4.51 1.68
C ARG A 79 2.99 -3.23 0.95
N LEU A 80 3.65 -2.09 1.21
CA LEU A 80 3.39 -0.84 0.48
C LEU A 80 3.78 -0.93 -1.00
N ARG A 81 4.83 -1.70 -1.32
CA ARG A 81 5.30 -1.90 -2.69
C ARG A 81 4.37 -2.82 -3.46
N ASP A 82 3.88 -3.88 -2.81
CA ASP A 82 2.96 -4.86 -3.41
C ASP A 82 1.60 -4.23 -3.76
N ILE A 83 1.20 -3.16 -3.06
CA ILE A 83 0.02 -2.34 -3.41
C ILE A 83 0.36 -1.15 -4.32
N ASP A 84 1.58 -1.07 -4.88
CA ASP A 84 2.05 -0.01 -5.78
C ASP A 84 2.15 1.42 -5.20
N LEU A 85 2.04 1.61 -3.87
CA LEU A 85 2.20 2.94 -3.27
C LEU A 85 3.65 3.44 -3.24
N VAL A 86 4.62 2.53 -3.11
CA VAL A 86 6.05 2.85 -3.09
C VAL A 86 6.81 2.13 -4.19
N GLU A 87 7.90 2.74 -4.63
CA GLU A 87 8.81 2.20 -5.65
C GLU A 87 10.25 2.18 -5.15
N GLU A 88 11.06 1.29 -5.74
CA GLU A 88 12.51 1.34 -5.56
C GLU A 88 13.10 2.50 -6.36
N ALA A 89 14.01 3.25 -5.73
CA ALA A 89 14.71 4.37 -6.34
C ALA A 89 16.21 4.31 -6.00
N PRO A 90 17.09 4.72 -6.93
CA PRO A 90 18.52 4.79 -6.66
C PRO A 90 18.79 5.87 -5.61
N VAL A 91 19.72 5.59 -4.68
CA VAL A 91 20.18 6.56 -3.69
C VAL A 91 21.69 6.63 -3.67
N GLU A 92 22.25 7.81 -3.42
CA GLU A 92 23.66 7.91 -3.10
C GLU A 92 23.87 7.62 -1.63
N THR A 93 24.77 6.67 -1.34
CA THR A 93 25.17 6.32 0.02
C THR A 93 26.67 6.59 0.19
N LYS A 94 27.14 6.61 1.44
CA LYS A 94 28.58 6.69 1.75
C LYS A 94 29.40 5.54 1.13
N LYS A 95 28.77 4.44 0.73
CA LYS A 95 29.39 3.27 0.11
C LYS A 95 29.18 3.21 -1.41
N GLY A 96 28.71 4.30 -2.03
CA GLY A 96 28.37 4.36 -3.45
C GLY A 96 26.85 4.29 -3.71
N ARG A 97 26.46 3.86 -4.91
CA ARG A 97 25.06 3.82 -5.34
C ARG A 97 24.32 2.67 -4.65
N GLY A 98 23.30 3.00 -3.86
CA GLY A 98 22.45 2.07 -3.14
C GLY A 98 21.02 2.06 -3.67
N ARG A 99 20.14 1.33 -2.96
CA ARG A 99 18.70 1.30 -3.21
C ARG A 99 17.97 1.87 -2.01
N GLY A 100 16.99 2.71 -2.30
CA GLY A 100 16.02 3.21 -1.35
C GLY A 100 14.60 3.07 -1.89
N TYR A 101 13.65 3.51 -1.09
CA TYR A 101 12.23 3.45 -1.40
C TYR A 101 11.64 4.86 -1.29
N ARG A 102 10.71 5.19 -2.17
CA ARG A 102 9.95 6.45 -2.11
C ARG A 102 8.51 6.23 -2.53
N VAL A 103 7.65 7.22 -2.29
CA VAL A 103 6.30 7.21 -2.88
C VAL A 103 6.44 7.15 -4.39
N ARG A 104 5.68 6.27 -5.04
CA ARG A 104 5.71 6.12 -6.50
C ARG A 104 5.46 7.49 -7.17
N TYR A 105 6.32 7.89 -8.10
CA TYR A 105 6.31 9.22 -8.74
C TYR A 105 6.39 10.44 -7.79
N GLY A 106 6.78 10.24 -6.53
CA GLY A 106 6.86 11.31 -5.54
C GLY A 106 5.51 11.94 -5.17
N SER A 107 4.39 11.26 -5.42
CA SER A 107 3.05 11.79 -5.15
C SER A 107 2.09 10.66 -4.79
N LEU A 108 1.47 10.75 -3.61
CA LEU A 108 0.53 9.74 -3.16
C LEU A 108 -0.67 9.61 -4.09
N ALA A 109 -1.17 10.74 -4.62
CA ALA A 109 -2.26 10.74 -5.59
C ALA A 109 -1.88 10.01 -6.89
N LYS A 110 -0.68 10.29 -7.44
CA LYS A 110 -0.21 9.57 -8.64
C LYS A 110 0.00 8.09 -8.37
N ALA A 111 0.54 7.73 -7.21
CA ALA A 111 0.69 6.35 -6.80
C ALA A 111 -0.68 5.65 -6.70
N TRP A 112 -1.68 6.33 -6.13
CA TRP A 112 -3.04 5.82 -5.96
C TRP A 112 -3.72 5.46 -7.29
N ASN A 113 -3.48 6.22 -8.36
CA ASN A 113 -4.01 5.89 -9.69
C ASN A 113 -3.62 4.47 -10.16
N PHE A 114 -2.43 3.97 -9.78
CA PHE A 114 -2.01 2.60 -10.10
C PHE A 114 -2.75 1.56 -9.27
N VAL A 115 -3.02 1.88 -8.00
CA VAL A 115 -3.83 1.05 -7.12
C VAL A 115 -5.23 0.90 -7.70
N GLU A 116 -5.84 2.01 -8.12
CA GLU A 116 -7.17 2.01 -8.74
C GLU A 116 -7.19 1.18 -10.03
N ALA A 117 -6.22 1.37 -10.92
CA ALA A 117 -6.11 0.59 -12.15
C ALA A 117 -6.00 -0.93 -11.88
N ASN A 118 -5.20 -1.33 -10.88
CA ASN A 118 -5.08 -2.74 -10.49
C ASN A 118 -6.40 -3.29 -9.92
N VAL A 119 -7.09 -2.50 -9.08
CA VAL A 119 -8.39 -2.89 -8.53
C VAL A 119 -9.43 -3.03 -9.64
N GLU A 120 -9.46 -2.12 -10.60
CA GLU A 120 -10.38 -2.17 -11.74
C GLU A 120 -10.18 -3.46 -12.56
N VAL A 121 -8.93 -3.79 -12.88
CA VAL A 121 -8.59 -5.05 -13.57
C VAL A 121 -9.00 -6.27 -12.75
N ALA A 122 -8.77 -6.26 -11.43
CA ALA A 122 -9.17 -7.36 -10.56
C ALA A 122 -10.70 -7.54 -10.54
N MET A 123 -11.45 -6.45 -10.43
CA MET A 123 -12.92 -6.45 -10.44
C MET A 123 -13.49 -6.92 -11.79
N GLU A 124 -12.85 -6.54 -12.90
CA GLU A 124 -13.19 -7.03 -14.24
C GLU A 124 -13.05 -8.56 -14.32
N ASN A 125 -11.94 -9.10 -13.80
CA ASN A 125 -11.72 -10.54 -13.77
C ASN A 125 -12.70 -11.28 -12.85
N TYR A 126 -13.07 -10.67 -11.71
CA TYR A 126 -14.10 -11.23 -10.85
C TYR A 126 -15.46 -11.26 -11.55
N ARG A 127 -15.84 -10.21 -12.28
CA ARG A 127 -17.09 -10.19 -13.05
C ARG A 127 -17.18 -11.35 -14.03
N LYS A 128 -16.14 -11.52 -14.87
CA LYS A 128 -16.06 -12.64 -15.83
C LYS A 128 -16.15 -14.00 -15.14
N SER A 129 -15.55 -14.12 -13.96
CA SER A 129 -15.60 -15.35 -13.16
C SER A 129 -17.02 -15.64 -12.65
N VAL A 130 -17.74 -14.62 -12.17
CA VAL A 130 -19.13 -14.74 -11.73
C VAL A 130 -20.05 -15.12 -12.89
N GLU A 131 -19.93 -14.45 -14.03
CA GLU A 131 -20.69 -14.77 -15.26
C GLU A 131 -20.46 -16.23 -15.69
N HIS A 132 -19.21 -16.69 -15.63
CA HIS A 132 -18.88 -18.07 -15.94
C HIS A 132 -19.51 -19.07 -14.96
N ILE A 133 -19.44 -18.79 -13.65
CA ILE A 133 -20.05 -19.62 -12.60
C ILE A 133 -21.57 -19.71 -12.80
N GLU A 134 -22.23 -18.59 -13.10
CA GLU A 134 -23.66 -18.55 -13.38
C GLU A 134 -24.02 -19.42 -14.60
N ALA A 135 -23.29 -19.27 -15.70
CA ALA A 135 -23.51 -20.08 -16.90
C ALA A 135 -23.34 -21.59 -16.65
N LEU A 136 -22.39 -22.00 -15.80
CA LEU A 136 -22.25 -23.40 -15.39
C LEU A 136 -23.44 -23.86 -14.54
N ALA A 137 -23.87 -23.06 -13.57
CA ALA A 137 -25.02 -23.39 -12.73
C ALA A 137 -26.32 -23.55 -13.53
N GLU A 138 -26.54 -22.71 -14.54
CA GLU A 138 -27.70 -22.84 -15.45
C GLU A 138 -27.68 -24.13 -16.26
N ARG A 139 -26.51 -24.56 -16.75
CA ARG A 139 -26.37 -25.81 -17.48
C ARG A 139 -26.69 -27.02 -16.61
N GLU A 140 -26.29 -27.00 -15.34
CA GLU A 140 -26.60 -28.06 -14.40
C GLU A 140 -28.09 -28.12 -14.05
N ARG A 141 -28.79 -26.99 -13.92
CA ARG A 141 -30.24 -26.97 -13.66
C ARG A 141 -31.11 -27.49 -14.82
N ARG A 142 -30.56 -27.55 -16.03
CA ARG A 142 -31.26 -28.01 -17.25
C ARG A 142 -31.05 -29.51 -17.53
N LYS A 143 -30.16 -30.17 -16.78
CA LYS A 143 -29.97 -31.63 -16.81
C LYS A 143 -30.97 -32.30 -15.87
#